data_AF-A0A4Q2AG97-F1
#
_entry.id   AF-A0A4Q2AG97-F1
#
_cell.length_a   1.000
_cell.length_b   1.000
_cell.length_c   1.000
_cell.angle_alpha   90.00
_cell.angle_beta   90.00
_cell.angle_gamma   90.00
#
_symmetry.space_group_name_H-M   'P 1'
#
loop_
_entity.id
_entity.type
_entity.pdbx_description
1 polymer ?
#
loop_
_entity_poly.entity_id
_entity_poly.type
_entity_poly.pdbx_seq_one_letter_code
_entity_poly.pdbx_strand_id
1 'polypeptide(L)'
;MTESDLQSDDTSIHENGLWRDNGWTARVIKNEDDDGWAVEMIKDGESEPALVGPWTMGRDKKNPKPMDANAFRTLVKTATEVLMRHEQQRRAMLHKEVAVQGEDGQDVSVTLDIVPDEFEPYAQLKAFDPYGELLADAKVSAGFKLNKASAERWVASGFERPA
;
A
#
# COMPACT_ATOMS: atom_id res chain seq x y z
N MET A 1 -22.30 25.70 11.34
CA MET A 1 -22.95 24.37 11.20
C MET A 1 -22.79 23.99 9.74
N THR A 2 -22.09 22.91 9.48
CA THR A 2 -21.54 22.51 8.18
C THR A 2 -22.62 21.90 7.29
N GLU A 3 -22.96 22.60 6.20
CA GLU A 3 -23.59 22.00 5.02
C GLU A 3 -22.52 21.98 3.94
N SER A 4 -21.63 20.98 3.99
CA SER A 4 -20.80 20.64 2.84
C SER A 4 -21.65 19.81 1.91
N ASP A 5 -22.15 20.49 0.89
CA ASP A 5 -22.76 20.01 -0.35
C ASP A 5 -22.24 18.63 -0.75
N LEU A 6 -23.13 17.64 -0.68
CA LEU A 6 -22.97 16.33 -1.28
C LEU A 6 -22.97 16.51 -2.80
N GLN A 7 -21.80 16.73 -3.40
CA GLN A 7 -21.59 16.48 -4.82
C GLN A 7 -21.77 14.98 -5.06
N SER A 8 -23.02 14.60 -5.34
CA SER A 8 -23.38 13.32 -5.88
C SER A 8 -22.98 13.37 -7.35
N ASP A 9 -21.86 12.73 -7.70
CA ASP A 9 -21.39 12.65 -9.10
C ASP A 9 -22.43 11.95 -9.97
N ASP A 10 -23.19 12.75 -10.72
CA ASP A 10 -24.21 12.38 -11.70
C ASP A 10 -23.59 11.83 -13.00
N THR A 11 -22.68 10.85 -12.90
CA THR A 11 -22.07 10.20 -14.08
C THR A 11 -21.92 8.69 -13.96
N SER A 12 -22.96 8.01 -13.46
CA SER A 12 -23.02 6.55 -13.55
C SER A 12 -23.10 6.11 -15.03
N ILE A 13 -22.19 5.24 -15.46
CA ILE A 13 -22.10 4.71 -16.83
C ILE A 13 -22.13 3.19 -16.75
N HIS A 14 -22.98 2.54 -17.53
CA HIS A 14 -23.13 1.08 -17.56
C HIS A 14 -23.18 0.56 -19.00
N GLU A 15 -22.03 0.55 -19.66
CA GLU A 15 -21.86 0.08 -21.04
C GLU A 15 -21.12 -1.25 -21.07
N ASN A 16 -21.23 -2.01 -22.17
CA ASN A 16 -20.66 -3.36 -22.26
C ASN A 16 -19.16 -3.46 -21.92
N GLY A 17 -18.38 -2.40 -22.18
CA GLY A 17 -16.93 -2.34 -21.91
C GLY A 17 -16.49 -1.17 -21.04
N LEU A 18 -17.42 -0.35 -20.54
CA LEU A 18 -17.12 0.80 -19.70
C LEU A 18 -18.18 0.90 -18.60
N TRP A 19 -17.75 0.73 -17.35
CA TRP A 19 -18.60 0.98 -16.19
C TRP A 19 -17.99 2.09 -15.36
N ARG A 20 -18.81 3.01 -14.88
CA ARG A 20 -18.43 4.02 -13.89
C ARG A 20 -19.51 4.08 -12.83
N ASP A 21 -19.16 3.78 -11.60
CA ASP A 21 -20.06 3.85 -10.45
C ASP A 21 -19.26 3.80 -9.13
N ASN A 22 -19.82 4.37 -8.06
CA ASN A 22 -19.25 4.33 -6.70
C ASN A 22 -17.77 4.76 -6.59
N GLY A 23 -17.34 5.77 -7.35
CA GLY A 23 -15.96 6.26 -7.29
C GLY A 23 -14.95 5.40 -8.08
N TRP A 24 -15.44 4.50 -8.93
CA TRP A 24 -14.62 3.59 -9.72
C TRP A 24 -15.02 3.61 -11.19
N THR A 25 -14.01 3.56 -12.05
CA THR A 25 -14.16 3.36 -13.50
C THR A 25 -13.52 2.03 -13.89
N ALA A 26 -14.31 1.13 -14.47
CA ALA A 26 -13.85 -0.13 -15.06
C ALA A 26 -13.87 -0.04 -16.59
N ARG A 27 -12.73 -0.32 -17.23
CA ARG A 27 -12.56 -0.28 -18.70
C ARG A 27 -12.08 -1.62 -19.22
N VAL A 28 -12.81 -2.17 -20.17
CA VAL A 28 -12.39 -3.37 -20.88
C VAL A 28 -11.55 -2.96 -22.08
N ILE A 29 -10.28 -3.32 -22.06
CA ILE A 29 -9.27 -2.97 -23.07
C ILE A 29 -8.76 -4.24 -23.74
N LYS A 30 -8.17 -4.09 -24.93
CA LYS A 30 -7.44 -5.20 -25.55
C LYS A 30 -6.16 -5.43 -24.75
N ASN A 31 -5.85 -6.68 -24.42
CA ASN A 31 -4.59 -7.00 -23.76
C ASN A 31 -3.44 -6.86 -24.78
N GLU A 32 -2.38 -6.15 -24.41
CA GLU A 32 -1.20 -5.95 -25.27
C GLU A 32 -0.27 -7.18 -25.25
N ASP A 33 -0.30 -7.96 -24.17
CA ASP A 33 0.60 -9.10 -23.95
C ASP A 33 0.03 -10.47 -24.39
N ASP A 34 -1.26 -10.53 -24.72
CA ASP A 34 -1.98 -11.78 -25.06
C ASP A 34 -3.11 -11.54 -26.08
N ASP A 35 -3.51 -12.60 -26.80
CA ASP A 35 -4.71 -12.62 -27.68
C ASP A 35 -6.02 -12.63 -26.86
N GLY A 36 -6.23 -11.60 -26.04
CA GLY A 36 -7.34 -11.50 -25.10
C GLY A 36 -7.75 -10.08 -24.75
N TRP A 37 -8.65 -9.98 -23.76
CA TRP A 37 -9.10 -8.72 -23.19
C TRP A 37 -8.54 -8.59 -21.78
N ALA A 38 -8.36 -7.37 -21.34
CA ALA A 38 -8.06 -7.03 -19.96
C ALA A 38 -9.11 -6.05 -19.43
N VAL A 39 -9.23 -5.98 -18.13
CA VAL A 39 -10.03 -4.96 -17.44
C VAL A 39 -9.12 -4.14 -16.56
N GLU A 40 -9.21 -2.84 -16.72
CA GLU A 40 -8.53 -1.85 -15.90
C GLU A 40 -9.54 -1.26 -14.91
N MET A 41 -9.16 -1.22 -13.64
CA MET A 41 -9.91 -0.60 -12.56
C MET A 41 -9.19 0.65 -12.10
N ILE A 42 -9.79 1.80 -12.35
CA ILE A 42 -9.26 3.12 -12.00
C ILE A 42 -10.17 3.70 -10.91
N LYS A 43 -9.56 4.18 -9.82
CA LYS A 43 -10.28 4.91 -8.78
C LYS A 43 -10.41 6.37 -9.23
N ASP A 44 -11.58 6.97 -9.03
CA ASP A 44 -11.80 8.34 -9.48
C ASP A 44 -10.82 9.30 -8.78
N GLY A 45 -10.21 10.19 -9.57
CA GLY A 45 -9.14 11.09 -9.14
C GLY A 45 -7.72 10.52 -9.27
N GLU A 46 -7.56 9.22 -9.49
CA GLU A 46 -6.25 8.60 -9.77
C GLU A 46 -5.95 8.63 -11.27
N SER A 47 -4.68 8.86 -11.61
CA SER A 47 -4.21 8.82 -13.01
C SER A 47 -3.87 7.41 -13.48
N GLU A 48 -3.57 6.50 -12.55
CA GLU A 48 -3.14 5.13 -12.82
C GLU A 48 -4.21 4.12 -12.37
N PRO A 49 -4.35 2.98 -13.08
CA PRO A 49 -5.23 1.91 -12.66
C PRO A 49 -4.71 1.22 -11.39
N ALA A 50 -5.60 1.04 -10.41
CA ALA A 50 -5.31 0.27 -9.21
C ALA A 50 -5.14 -1.22 -9.49
N LEU A 51 -5.77 -1.73 -10.54
CA LEU A 51 -5.70 -3.13 -10.95
C LEU A 51 -5.88 -3.20 -12.47
N VAL A 52 -5.00 -3.96 -13.13
CA VAL A 52 -5.19 -4.43 -14.50
C VAL A 52 -5.16 -5.95 -14.46
N GLY A 53 -6.20 -6.59 -14.99
CA GLY A 53 -6.32 -8.04 -14.93
C GLY A 53 -6.94 -8.63 -16.19
N PRO A 54 -6.74 -9.93 -16.45
CA PRO A 54 -7.32 -10.59 -17.61
C PRO A 54 -8.86 -10.53 -17.54
N TRP A 55 -9.48 -10.21 -18.67
CA TRP A 55 -10.93 -10.19 -18.83
C TRP A 55 -11.38 -11.29 -19.79
N THR A 56 -12.52 -11.88 -19.46
CA THR A 56 -13.02 -13.05 -20.19
C THR A 56 -13.54 -12.65 -21.57
N MET A 57 -13.11 -13.38 -22.60
CA MET A 57 -13.73 -13.31 -23.93
C MET A 57 -15.19 -13.77 -23.87
N GLY A 58 -16.05 -13.05 -24.56
CA GLY A 58 -17.46 -13.37 -24.73
C GLY A 58 -17.67 -14.65 -25.54
N ARG A 59 -18.94 -15.04 -25.67
CA ARG A 59 -19.33 -16.32 -26.29
C ARG A 59 -18.88 -16.45 -27.75
N ASP A 60 -18.73 -15.33 -28.45
CA ASP A 60 -18.25 -15.27 -29.83
C ASP A 60 -16.73 -15.46 -29.99
N LYS A 61 -16.01 -15.63 -28.86
CA LYS A 61 -14.55 -15.80 -28.78
C LYS A 61 -13.75 -14.67 -29.44
N LYS A 62 -14.36 -13.50 -29.61
CA LYS A 62 -13.74 -12.33 -30.25
C LYS A 62 -13.96 -11.07 -29.43
N ASN A 63 -15.20 -10.80 -29.04
CA ASN A 63 -15.56 -9.63 -28.25
C ASN A 63 -15.43 -9.95 -26.75
N PRO A 64 -15.20 -8.96 -25.88
CA PRO A 64 -15.17 -9.23 -24.46
C PRO A 64 -16.56 -9.62 -23.96
N LYS A 65 -16.59 -10.40 -22.87
CA LYS A 65 -17.85 -10.64 -22.15
C LYS A 65 -18.39 -9.26 -21.69
N PRO A 66 -19.68 -8.94 -21.95
CA PRO A 66 -20.28 -7.71 -21.43
C PRO A 66 -20.12 -7.63 -19.92
N MET A 67 -19.71 -6.47 -19.44
CA MET A 67 -19.61 -6.22 -18.01
C MET A 67 -21.01 -6.07 -17.41
N ASP A 68 -21.22 -6.80 -16.30
CA ASP A 68 -22.45 -6.78 -15.52
C ASP A 68 -22.17 -6.25 -14.10
N ALA A 69 -23.23 -5.90 -13.38
CA ALA A 69 -23.12 -5.28 -12.06
C ALA A 69 -22.42 -6.18 -11.03
N ASN A 70 -22.54 -7.50 -11.15
CA ASN A 70 -21.90 -8.43 -10.21
C ASN A 70 -20.39 -8.52 -10.48
N ALA A 71 -20.01 -8.57 -11.76
CA ALA A 71 -18.63 -8.55 -12.17
C ALA A 71 -17.96 -7.22 -11.78
N PHE A 72 -18.62 -6.09 -12.03
CA PHE A 72 -18.14 -4.77 -11.61
C PHE A 72 -17.92 -4.69 -10.10
N ARG A 73 -18.90 -5.10 -9.28
CA ARG A 73 -18.76 -5.12 -7.81
C ARG A 73 -17.60 -5.98 -7.32
N THR A 74 -17.37 -7.11 -7.97
CA THR A 74 -16.24 -7.99 -7.65
C THR A 74 -14.91 -7.30 -7.95
N LEU A 75 -14.80 -6.66 -9.12
CA LEU A 75 -13.60 -5.90 -9.49
C LEU A 75 -13.33 -4.73 -8.54
N VAL A 76 -14.37 -3.98 -8.15
CA VAL A 76 -14.25 -2.89 -7.16
C VAL A 76 -13.67 -3.42 -5.85
N LYS A 77 -14.15 -4.55 -5.36
CA LYS A 77 -13.62 -5.19 -4.14
C LYS A 77 -12.14 -5.56 -4.31
N THR A 78 -11.79 -6.24 -5.39
CA THR A 78 -10.41 -6.67 -5.64
C THR A 78 -9.47 -5.47 -5.80
N ALA A 79 -9.84 -4.45 -6.56
CA ALA A 79 -9.04 -3.25 -6.74
C ALA A 79 -8.84 -2.48 -5.43
N THR A 80 -9.89 -2.40 -4.59
CA THR A 80 -9.79 -1.83 -3.25
C THR A 80 -8.79 -2.60 -2.37
N GLU A 81 -8.83 -3.92 -2.39
CA GLU A 81 -7.88 -4.78 -1.68
C GLU A 81 -6.44 -4.59 -2.19
N VAL A 82 -6.24 -4.41 -3.50
CA VAL A 82 -4.91 -4.13 -4.08
C VAL A 82 -4.37 -2.80 -3.55
N LEU A 83 -5.16 -1.73 -3.55
CA LEU A 83 -4.74 -0.44 -3.01
C LEU A 83 -4.40 -0.54 -1.51
N MET A 84 -5.26 -1.20 -0.74
CA MET A 84 -5.01 -1.42 0.69
C MET A 84 -3.72 -2.21 0.93
N ARG A 85 -3.50 -3.29 0.16
CA ARG A 85 -2.30 -4.12 0.26
C ARG A 85 -1.05 -3.36 -0.16
N HIS A 86 -1.12 -2.57 -1.22
CA HIS A 86 0.00 -1.76 -1.68
C HIS A 86 0.39 -0.71 -0.63
N GLU A 87 -0.59 -0.06 -0.01
CA GLU A 87 -0.34 0.88 1.09
C GLU A 87 0.23 0.19 2.32
N GLN A 88 -0.28 -0.98 2.69
CA GLN A 88 0.28 -1.80 3.78
C GLN A 88 1.72 -2.23 3.47
N GLN A 89 2.01 -2.63 2.23
CA GLN A 89 3.37 -2.98 1.80
C GLN A 89 4.30 -1.78 1.88
N ARG A 90 3.86 -0.60 1.43
CA ARG A 90 4.62 0.65 1.55
C ARG A 90 4.91 0.96 3.01
N ARG A 91 3.91 0.88 3.89
CA ARG A 91 4.09 1.08 5.34
C ARG A 91 5.06 0.08 5.94
N ALA A 92 4.96 -1.21 5.62
CA ALA A 92 5.89 -2.23 6.11
C ALA A 92 7.31 -2.09 5.54
N MET A 93 7.47 -1.48 4.36
CA MET A 93 8.77 -1.12 3.82
C MET A 93 9.38 0.07 4.56
N LEU A 94 8.56 1.08 4.89
CA LEU A 94 8.98 2.30 5.55
C LEU A 94 9.09 2.15 7.08
N HIS A 95 8.38 1.21 7.69
CA HIS A 95 8.37 0.99 9.13
C HIS A 95 8.72 -0.46 9.45
N LYS A 96 9.74 -0.67 10.27
CA LYS A 96 10.09 -1.98 10.83
C LYS A 96 10.16 -1.90 12.35
N GLU A 97 9.75 -2.96 13.01
CA GLU A 97 9.82 -3.09 14.47
C GLU A 97 10.43 -4.45 14.84
N VAL A 98 11.32 -4.46 15.83
CA VAL A 98 11.94 -5.66 16.38
C VAL A 98 12.03 -5.51 17.90
N ALA A 99 11.49 -6.49 18.62
CA ALA A 99 11.67 -6.60 20.06
C ALA A 99 12.95 -7.36 20.40
N VAL A 100 13.75 -6.82 21.33
CA VAL A 100 14.97 -7.43 21.88
C VAL A 100 14.98 -7.30 23.40
N GLN A 101 15.85 -8.05 24.08
CA GLN A 101 16.05 -7.88 25.52
C GLN A 101 17.29 -7.01 25.76
N GLY A 102 17.14 -5.99 26.60
CA GLY A 102 18.25 -5.18 27.10
C GLY A 102 19.09 -5.93 28.13
N GLU A 103 20.23 -5.35 28.52
CA GLU A 103 21.17 -5.97 29.49
C GLU A 103 20.52 -6.23 30.86
N ASP A 104 19.55 -5.39 31.24
CA ASP A 104 18.79 -5.52 32.48
C ASP A 104 17.65 -6.57 32.39
N GLY A 105 17.56 -7.30 31.27
CA GLY A 105 16.52 -8.29 31.00
C GLY A 105 15.15 -7.72 30.64
N GLN A 106 15.06 -6.40 30.49
CA GLN A 106 13.83 -5.71 30.07
C GLN A 106 13.64 -5.79 28.56
N ASP A 107 12.39 -5.97 28.11
CA ASP A 107 12.06 -5.95 26.68
C ASP A 107 12.16 -4.52 26.14
N VAL A 108 12.85 -4.35 25.01
CA VAL A 108 13.03 -3.09 24.30
C VAL A 108 12.48 -3.26 22.89
N SER A 109 11.52 -2.42 22.51
CA SER A 109 11.06 -2.34 21.12
C SER A 109 11.93 -1.38 20.34
N VAL A 110 12.58 -1.87 19.28
CA VAL A 110 13.38 -1.06 18.36
C VAL A 110 12.61 -0.89 17.07
N THR A 111 12.35 0.35 16.68
CA THR A 111 11.66 0.72 15.45
C THR A 111 12.62 1.41 14.48
N LEU A 112 12.37 1.21 13.18
CA LEU A 112 13.07 1.88 12.09
C LEU A 112 12.03 2.48 11.15
N ASP A 113 11.99 3.81 11.09
CA ASP A 113 11.11 4.59 10.22
C ASP A 113 11.93 5.25 9.10
N ILE A 114 11.80 4.77 7.87
CA ILE A 114 12.42 5.35 6.69
C ILE A 114 11.65 6.62 6.29
N VAL A 115 12.37 7.73 6.19
CA VAL A 115 11.88 9.00 5.66
C VAL A 115 12.29 9.10 4.20
N PRO A 116 11.34 8.95 3.26
CA PRO A 116 11.62 9.12 1.84
C PRO A 116 11.77 10.62 1.55
N ASP A 117 13.03 11.07 1.44
CA ASP A 117 13.40 12.41 0.99
C ASP A 117 14.02 12.31 -0.41
N GLU A 118 13.71 13.28 -1.30
CA GLU A 118 14.17 13.27 -2.69
C GLU A 118 15.68 13.52 -2.84
N PHE A 119 16.32 14.13 -1.84
CA PHE A 119 17.73 14.52 -1.89
C PHE A 119 18.58 13.75 -0.88
N GLU A 120 18.08 13.52 0.33
CA GLU A 120 18.80 12.88 1.43
C GLU A 120 17.92 11.88 2.20
N PRO A 121 17.60 10.71 1.61
CA PRO A 121 16.79 9.70 2.28
C PRO A 121 17.52 9.17 3.52
N TYR A 122 16.80 9.10 4.63
CA TYR A 122 17.31 8.59 5.91
C TYR A 122 16.30 7.71 6.61
N ALA A 123 16.70 7.08 7.70
CA ALA A 123 15.77 6.41 8.59
C ALA A 123 15.99 6.84 10.04
N GLN A 124 14.92 6.82 10.81
CA GLN A 124 14.90 7.12 12.22
C GLN A 124 14.85 5.81 12.99
N LEU A 125 15.90 5.53 13.76
CA LEU A 125 15.96 4.37 14.64
C LEU A 125 15.56 4.82 16.05
N LYS A 126 14.53 4.21 16.63
CA LYS A 126 14.05 4.54 17.99
C LYS A 126 13.96 3.30 18.85
N ALA A 127 14.27 3.45 20.12
CA ALA A 127 14.08 2.40 21.13
C ALA A 127 13.02 2.83 22.14
N PHE A 128 12.15 1.90 22.50
CA PHE A 128 11.10 2.09 23.48
C PHE A 128 11.17 1.02 24.56
N ASP A 129 10.82 1.38 25.78
CA ASP A 129 10.66 0.45 26.89
C ASP A 129 9.32 -0.32 26.81
N PRO A 130 9.04 -1.28 27.72
CA PRO A 130 7.77 -2.01 27.73
C PRO A 130 6.52 -1.15 27.95
N TYR A 131 6.67 0.05 28.49
CA TYR A 131 5.60 1.01 28.75
C TYR A 131 5.39 1.99 27.59
N GLY A 132 6.22 1.90 26.53
CA GLY A 132 6.20 2.78 25.37
C GLY A 132 6.96 4.10 25.58
N GLU A 133 7.77 4.22 26.63
CA GLU A 133 8.63 5.36 26.86
C GLU A 133 9.84 5.33 25.91
N LEU A 134 10.15 6.47 25.28
CA LEU A 134 11.28 6.59 24.37
C LEU A 134 12.61 6.54 25.14
N LEU A 135 13.39 5.50 24.90
CA LEU A 135 14.73 5.32 25.47
C LEU A 135 15.81 6.02 24.65
N ALA A 136 15.72 5.95 23.31
CA ALA A 136 16.69 6.54 22.41
C ALA A 136 16.14 6.83 21.01
N ASP A 137 16.79 7.77 20.33
CA ASP A 137 16.48 8.21 18.97
C ASP A 137 17.79 8.48 18.22
N ALA A 138 17.99 7.83 17.06
CA ALA A 138 19.18 8.00 16.22
C ALA A 138 18.86 8.01 14.72
N LYS A 139 19.38 9.02 14.01
CA LYS A 139 19.31 9.10 12.53
C LYS A 139 20.33 8.16 11.90
N VAL A 140 19.85 7.20 11.10
CA VAL A 140 20.66 6.22 10.35
C VAL A 140 20.42 6.31 8.85
N SER A 141 21.22 5.60 8.05
CA SER A 141 21.00 5.48 6.61
C SER A 141 19.63 4.86 6.30
N ALA A 142 18.95 5.31 5.23
CA ALA A 142 17.72 4.67 4.75
C ALA A 142 17.90 3.19 4.39
N GLY A 143 19.14 2.78 4.08
CA GLY A 143 19.50 1.38 3.82
C GLY A 143 19.79 0.54 5.08
N PHE A 144 19.63 1.11 6.28
CA PHE A 144 19.91 0.39 7.53
C PHE A 144 19.03 -0.85 7.67
N LYS A 145 19.67 -2.01 7.93
CA LYS A 145 18.97 -3.29 8.03
C LYS A 145 18.63 -3.60 9.48
N LEU A 146 17.47 -3.11 9.95
CA LEU A 146 16.95 -3.50 11.26
C LEU A 146 16.57 -4.99 11.26
N ASN A 147 17.25 -5.75 12.13
CA ASN A 147 16.99 -7.13 12.52
C ASN A 147 17.36 -7.33 14.00
N LYS A 148 17.10 -8.52 14.54
CA LYS A 148 17.36 -8.85 15.96
C LYS A 148 18.81 -8.57 16.38
N ALA A 149 19.80 -9.01 15.61
CA ALA A 149 21.21 -8.83 15.96
C ALA A 149 21.67 -7.36 15.89
N SER A 150 21.17 -6.58 14.92
CA SER A 150 21.47 -5.14 14.86
C SER A 150 20.81 -4.36 16.01
N ALA A 151 19.60 -4.76 16.41
CA ALA A 151 18.88 -4.15 17.52
C ALA A 151 19.57 -4.48 18.85
N GLU A 152 19.92 -5.74 19.11
CA GLU A 152 20.68 -6.16 20.29
C GLU A 152 22.01 -5.41 20.41
N ARG A 153 22.76 -5.28 19.31
CA ARG A 153 24.02 -4.51 19.30
C ARG A 153 23.80 -3.04 19.66
N TRP A 154 22.75 -2.43 19.13
CA TRP A 154 22.46 -1.02 19.40
C TRP A 154 22.06 -0.80 20.86
N VAL A 155 21.19 -1.64 21.40
CA VAL A 155 20.79 -1.60 22.82
C VAL A 155 22.00 -1.83 23.72
N ALA A 156 22.83 -2.86 23.47
CA ALA A 156 24.03 -3.14 24.25
C ALA A 156 25.13 -2.06 24.15
N SER A 157 25.12 -1.24 23.09
CA SER A 157 26.02 -0.09 22.97
C SER A 157 25.58 1.13 23.78
N GLY A 158 24.49 1.04 24.56
CA GLY A 158 23.90 2.20 25.21
C GLY A 158 23.31 3.21 24.20
N PHE A 159 22.79 2.69 23.08
CA PHE A 159 22.18 3.46 21.99
C PHE A 159 23.13 4.39 21.22
N GLU A 160 24.43 4.12 21.21
CA GLU A 160 25.37 4.82 20.35
C GLU A 160 24.97 4.74 18.87
N ARG A 161 25.30 5.78 18.10
CA ARG A 161 24.87 5.85 16.70
C ARG A 161 25.43 4.64 15.91
N PRO A 162 24.57 3.78 15.32
CA PRO A 162 25.04 2.62 14.57
C PRO A 162 25.89 3.06 13.37
N ALA A 163 27.05 2.43 13.20
CA ALA A 163 27.93 2.61 12.04
C ALA A 163 27.40 1.89 10.80
#